data_AF-A0A6J4VSI8-F1
#
_entry.id   AF-A0A6J4VSI8-F1
#
_cell.length_a   1.000
_cell.length_b   1.000
_cell.length_c   1.000
_cell.angle_alpha   90.00
_cell.angle_beta   90.00
_cell.angle_gamma   90.00
#
_symmetry.space_group_name_H-M   'P 1'
#
loop_
_entity.id
_entity.type
_entity.pdbx_description
1 polymer ?
#
loop_
_entity_poly.entity_id
_entity_poly.type
_entity_poly.pdbx_seq_one_letter_code
_entity_poly.pdbx_strand_id
1 'polypeptide(L)' 'MSATVYPSDLTDAGWAILEPLIPAAKPGGRPRKWPMRPVLNAIFYLL' A
#
# COMPACT_ATOMS: atom_id res chain seq x y z
N MET A 1 14.62 0.27 5.66
CA MET A 1 14.54 -1.04 6.34
C MET A 1 13.08 -1.34 6.59
N SER A 2 12.43 -2.01 5.65
CA SER A 2 11.02 -2.37 5.79
C SER A 2 10.97 -3.66 6.62
N ALA A 3 10.48 -3.57 7.86
CA ALA A 3 10.16 -4.75 8.64
C ALA A 3 8.87 -5.34 8.07
N THR A 4 8.98 -6.43 7.30
CA THR A 4 7.85 -7.28 6.95
C THR A 4 7.34 -7.90 8.25
N VAL A 5 6.17 -7.47 8.70
CA VAL A 5 5.53 -7.95 9.94
C VAL A 5 4.81 -9.26 9.66
N TYR A 6 4.27 -9.39 8.45
CA TYR A 6 3.55 -10.58 8.00
C TYR A 6 4.16 -11.17 6.73
N PRO A 7 4.08 -12.50 6.52
CA PRO A 7 4.51 -13.13 5.27
C PRO A 7 3.78 -12.63 4.02
N SER A 8 2.58 -12.06 4.20
CA SER A 8 1.74 -11.46 3.15
C SER A 8 2.10 -10.01 2.81
N ASP A 9 3.03 -9.39 3.53
CA ASP A 9 3.41 -8.00 3.30
C ASP A 9 4.18 -7.83 1.98
N LEU A 10 3.94 -6.70 1.32
CA LEU A 10 4.64 -6.36 0.08
C LEU A 10 6.14 -6.11 0.31
N THR A 11 6.95 -6.85 -0.45
CA THR A 11 8.38 -6.57 -0.61
C THR A 11 8.59 -5.21 -1.30
N ASP A 12 9.76 -4.61 -1.13
CA ASP A 12 10.07 -3.34 -1.80
C ASP A 12 10.00 -3.46 -3.33
N ALA A 13 10.38 -4.61 -3.89
CA ALA A 13 10.26 -4.89 -5.33
C ALA A 13 8.80 -4.99 -5.78
N GLY A 14 7.94 -5.68 -5.02
CA GLY A 14 6.51 -5.76 -5.32
C GLY A 14 5.83 -4.39 -5.18
N TRP A 15 6.21 -3.62 -4.16
CA TRP A 15 5.73 -2.26 -3.98
C TRP A 15 6.12 -1.35 -5.15
N ALA A 16 7.35 -1.44 -5.67
CA ALA A 16 7.80 -0.62 -6.80
C ALA A 16 6.99 -0.85 -8.08
N ILE A 17 6.42 -2.04 -8.27
CA ILE A 17 5.55 -2.36 -9.41
C ILE A 17 4.14 -1.79 -9.18
N LEU A 18 3.61 -1.90 -7.96
CA LEU A 18 2.24 -1.51 -7.63
C LEU A 18 2.07 0.00 -7.42
N GLU A 19 3.03 0.66 -6.78
CA GLU A 19 2.99 2.09 -6.45
C GLU A 19 2.56 3.00 -7.62
N PRO A 20 3.17 2.91 -8.82
CA PRO A 20 2.78 3.77 -9.95
C PRO A 20 1.38 3.48 -10.49
N LEU A 21 0.82 2.30 -10.22
CA LEU A 21 -0.52 1.93 -10.66
C LEU A 21 -1.60 2.47 -9.73
N ILE A 22 -1.23 2.94 -8.54
CA ILE A 22 -2.18 3.47 -7.56
C ILE A 22 -2.49 4.93 -7.90
N PRO A 23 -3.75 5.28 -8.20
CA PRO A 23 -4.09 6.65 -8.52
C PRO A 23 -3.75 7.61 -7.37
N ALA A 24 -3.25 8.79 -7.74
CA ALA A 24 -3.12 9.90 -6.82
C ALA A 24 -4.45 10.19 -6.12
N ALA A 25 -4.38 10.76 -4.92
CA ALA A 25 -5.59 11.21 -4.23
C ALA A 25 -6.33 12.21 -5.12
N LYS A 26 -7.62 11.97 -5.35
CA LYS A 26 -8.45 12.87 -6.17
C LYS A 26 -8.57 14.24 -5.49
N PRO A 27 -8.61 15.34 -6.25
CA PRO A 27 -8.91 16.65 -5.69
C PRO A 27 -10.36 16.68 -5.18
N GLY A 28 -10.57 17.32 -4.03
CA GLY A 28 -11.86 17.34 -3.34
C GLY A 28 -12.18 16.05 -2.56
N GLY A 29 -13.28 16.07 -1.81
CA GLY A 29 -13.66 14.96 -0.94
C GLY A 29 -12.78 14.82 0.31
N ARG A 30 -12.90 13.69 1.01
CA ARG A 30 -12.11 13.42 2.22
C ARG A 30 -10.66 13.12 1.83
N PRO A 31 -9.67 13.86 2.35
CA PRO A 31 -8.26 13.59 2.07
C PRO A 31 -7.87 12.17 2.46
N ARG A 32 -7.02 11.53 1.64
CA ARG A 32 -6.43 10.25 1.96
C ARG A 32 -5.53 10.42 3.20
N LYS A 33 -5.92 9.78 4.32
CA LYS A 33 -5.19 9.88 5.60
C LYS A 33 -4.02 8.90 5.69
N TRP A 34 -4.15 7.72 5.09
CA TRP A 34 -3.18 6.63 5.25
C TRP A 34 -2.32 6.45 3.99
N PRO A 35 -1.02 6.10 4.14
CA PRO A 35 -0.19 5.66 3.03
C PRO A 35 -0.78 4.40 2.38
N MET A 36 -0.56 4.24 1.08
CA MET A 36 -1.20 3.14 0.33
C MET A 36 -0.56 1.78 0.58
N ARG A 37 0.74 1.72 0.90
CA ARG A 37 1.45 0.46 1.17
C ARG A 37 0.88 -0.31 2.38
N PRO A 38 0.70 0.30 3.57
CA PRO A 38 0.05 -0.37 4.70
C PRO A 38 -1.39 -0.81 4.41
N VAL A 39 -2.12 -0.06 3.58
CA VAL A 39 -3.50 -0.43 3.19
C VAL A 39 -3.50 -1.70 2.35
N LEU A 40 -2.59 -1.82 1.37
CA LEU A 40 -2.47 -3.04 0.57
C LEU A 40 -1.96 -4.22 1.39
N ASN A 41 -0.99 -4.02 2.28
CA ASN A 41 -0.54 -5.05 3.21
C ASN A 41 -1.70 -5.58 4.06
N ALA A 42 -2.58 -4.70 4.57
CA ALA A 42 -3.75 -5.11 5.33
C ALA A 42 -4.77 -5.90 4.49
N ILE A 43 -4.94 -5.56 3.21
CA ILE A 43 -5.80 -6.33 2.29
C ILE A 43 -5.20 -7.71 2.02
N PHE A 44 -3.90 -7.80 1.72
CA PHE A 44 -3.23 -9.08 1.45
C PHE A 44 -3.07 -9.97 2.67
N TYR A 45 -3.07 -9.39 3.88
CA TYR A 45 -3.12 -10.18 5.10
C TYR A 45 -4.44 -10.96 5.26
N LEU A 46 -5.54 -10.44 4.70
CA LEU A 46 -6.86 -11.07 4.82
C LEU A 46 -7.13 -12.13 3.74
N LEU A 47 -6.39 -12.09 2.63
CA LEU A 47 -6.56 -12.98 1.46
C LEU A 47 -5.59 -14.17 1.54
#